data_AF-A0A820SMI1-F1
#
_entry.id   AF-A0A820SMI1-F1
#
_cell.length_a   1.000
_cell.length_b   1.000
_cell.length_c   1.000
_cell.angle_alpha   90.00
_cell.angle_beta   90.00
_cell.angle_gamma   90.00
#
_symmetry.space_group_name_H-M   'P 1'
#
loop_
_entity.id
_entity.type
_entity.pdbx_description
1 polymer ?
#
loop_
_entity_poly.entity_id
_entity_poly.type
_entity_poly.pdbx_seq_one_letter_code
_entity_poly.pdbx_strand_id
1 'polypeptide(L)'
;MDQLIFIVLSVAIIQLSCACYITNCPIGGKRSLLLGNNLISHQCPRCGLNGQCFGSSICCTGLACRIGHPFDVRQCSLENRSVTPCDVNTSICSAVSNGRCAANGVCCSADSCQMDKSCLVSNQERDDSSREDYLAQAEIMLFE
;
A
#
# COMPACT_ATOMS: atom_id res chain seq x y z
N MET A 1 48.15 -38.25 -1.27
CA MET A 1 47.64 -37.03 -1.94
C MET A 1 46.11 -37.01 -1.95
N ASP A 2 45.46 -38.16 -2.01
CA ASP A 2 44.00 -38.29 -2.08
C ASP A 2 43.28 -37.70 -0.85
N GLN A 3 43.80 -37.91 0.35
CA GLN A 3 43.22 -37.34 1.58
C GLN A 3 43.28 -35.80 1.59
N LEU A 4 44.34 -35.20 1.04
CA LEU A 4 44.47 -33.75 0.93
C LEU A 4 43.45 -33.20 -0.08
N ILE A 5 43.21 -33.93 -1.17
CA ILE A 5 42.22 -33.57 -2.20
C ILE A 5 40.81 -33.59 -1.60
N PHE A 6 40.44 -34.62 -0.82
CA PHE A 6 39.12 -34.68 -0.16
C PHE A 6 38.89 -33.53 0.83
N ILE A 7 39.93 -33.14 1.58
CA ILE A 7 39.86 -32.01 2.52
C ILE A 7 39.72 -30.69 1.77
N VAL A 8 40.47 -30.48 0.70
CA VAL A 8 40.38 -29.25 -0.11
C VAL A 8 39.02 -29.15 -0.80
N LEU A 9 38.49 -30.27 -1.31
CA LEU A 9 37.18 -30.31 -1.97
C LEU A 9 36.04 -30.02 -0.98
N SER A 10 36.08 -30.60 0.22
CA SER A 10 35.05 -30.38 1.24
C SER A 10 35.04 -28.93 1.74
N VAL A 11 36.21 -28.35 1.99
CA VAL A 11 36.33 -26.93 2.37
C VAL A 11 35.80 -26.02 1.27
N ALA A 12 36.11 -26.29 -0.01
CA ALA A 12 35.62 -25.50 -1.14
C ALA A 12 34.09 -25.52 -1.27
N ILE A 13 33.46 -26.69 -1.06
CA ILE A 13 31.99 -26.85 -1.13
C ILE A 13 31.30 -26.11 0.03
N ILE A 14 31.87 -26.16 1.24
CA ILE A 14 31.33 -25.44 2.40
C ILE A 14 31.36 -23.92 2.15
N GLN A 15 32.47 -23.39 1.65
CA GLN A 15 32.58 -21.94 1.36
C GLN A 15 31.59 -21.48 0.26
N LEU A 16 31.36 -22.30 -0.76
CA LEU A 16 30.37 -22.01 -1.80
C LEU A 16 28.92 -22.01 -1.25
N SER A 17 28.63 -22.87 -0.28
CA SER A 17 27.31 -22.94 0.37
C SER A 17 27.05 -21.76 1.31
N CYS A 18 28.08 -21.24 1.99
CA CYS A 18 27.98 -20.09 2.89
C CYS A 18 27.79 -18.77 2.13
N ALA A 19 28.33 -18.64 0.91
CA ALA A 19 28.11 -17.47 0.06
C ALA A 19 26.66 -17.34 -0.44
N CYS A 20 25.87 -18.41 -0.40
CA CYS A 20 24.46 -18.45 -0.80
C CYS A 20 23.48 -18.51 0.38
N TYR A 21 23.94 -18.30 1.62
CA TYR A 21 23.07 -18.37 2.80
C TYR A 21 22.47 -17.00 3.15
N ILE A 22 21.66 -16.46 2.24
CA ILE A 22 20.58 -15.52 2.61
C ILE A 22 19.29 -16.33 2.53
N THR A 23 18.97 -17.06 3.60
CA THR A 23 17.70 -17.81 3.73
C THR A 23 16.51 -16.93 4.04
N ASN A 24 16.73 -15.63 4.24
CA ASN A 24 15.72 -14.62 4.52
C ASN A 24 15.85 -13.45 3.56
N CYS A 25 15.86 -13.74 2.25
CA CYS A 25 15.85 -12.67 1.25
C CYS A 25 14.43 -12.09 1.24
N PRO A 26 14.22 -10.81 1.60
CA PRO A 26 12.91 -10.21 1.44
C PRO A 26 12.52 -10.29 -0.04
N ILE A 27 11.24 -10.55 -0.30
CA ILE A 27 10.67 -10.44 -1.64
C ILE A 27 10.98 -9.00 -2.12
N GLY A 28 11.85 -8.86 -3.14
CA GLY A 28 12.31 -7.56 -3.63
C GLY A 28 13.81 -7.26 -3.59
N GLY A 29 14.70 -8.26 -3.68
CA GLY A 29 16.14 -8.02 -3.87
C GLY A 29 16.48 -7.04 -5.02
N LYS A 30 17.72 -6.52 -5.03
CA LYS A 30 18.27 -5.41 -5.87
C LYS A 30 18.03 -5.48 -7.40
N ARG A 31 17.35 -6.50 -7.91
CA ARG A 31 16.95 -6.72 -9.32
C ARG A 31 15.51 -6.30 -9.64
N SER A 32 14.76 -5.70 -8.72
CA SER A 32 13.46 -5.09 -9.04
C SER A 32 13.56 -3.96 -10.10
N LEU A 33 14.77 -3.45 -10.36
CA LEU A 33 15.04 -2.40 -11.36
C LEU A 33 14.67 -2.78 -12.81
N LEU A 34 14.54 -4.06 -13.16
CA LEU A 34 14.16 -4.47 -14.53
C LEU A 34 12.64 -4.47 -14.78
N LEU A 35 11.83 -4.14 -13.76
CA LEU A 35 10.37 -4.04 -13.85
C LEU A 35 9.91 -2.59 -13.68
N GLY A 36 10.77 -1.63 -14.00
CA GLY A 36 10.64 -0.22 -13.62
C GLY A 36 9.65 0.64 -14.42
N ASN A 37 9.06 0.17 -15.52
CA ASN A 37 8.28 1.06 -16.40
C ASN A 37 6.85 0.61 -16.75
N ASN A 38 6.41 -0.60 -16.36
CA ASN A 38 5.08 -1.12 -16.72
C ASN A 38 4.50 -2.12 -15.68
N LEU A 39 4.82 -1.95 -14.39
CA LEU A 39 4.08 -2.68 -13.37
C LEU A 39 2.72 -2.05 -13.20
N ILE A 40 1.69 -2.81 -13.55
CA ILE A 40 0.31 -2.55 -13.16
C ILE A 40 0.30 -2.52 -11.63
N SER A 41 0.26 -1.32 -11.04
CA SER A 41 0.06 -1.16 -9.60
C SER A 41 -1.31 -1.73 -9.27
N HIS A 42 -1.37 -2.67 -8.32
CA HIS A 42 -2.65 -3.21 -7.87
C HIS A 42 -3.21 -2.36 -6.72
N GLN A 43 -4.51 -2.49 -6.44
CA GLN A 43 -5.10 -1.88 -5.26
C GLN A 43 -4.59 -2.62 -4.02
N CYS A 44 -4.22 -1.89 -2.97
CA CYS A 44 -3.79 -2.51 -1.72
C CYS A 44 -4.86 -3.49 -1.16
N PRO A 45 -4.50 -4.43 -0.26
CA PRO A 45 -5.46 -5.33 0.35
C PRO A 45 -6.53 -4.58 1.16
N ARG A 46 -7.74 -5.13 1.15
CA ARG A 46 -8.83 -4.64 2.02
C ARG A 46 -8.68 -5.21 3.43
N CYS A 47 -9.17 -4.47 4.41
CA CYS A 47 -9.17 -4.85 5.82
C CYS A 47 -10.45 -4.33 6.51
N GLY A 48 -10.90 -5.01 7.56
CA GLY A 48 -12.14 -4.64 8.27
C GLY A 48 -13.37 -4.47 7.36
N LEU A 49 -14.30 -3.62 7.80
CA LEU A 49 -15.50 -3.26 7.02
C LEU A 49 -15.20 -2.01 6.18
N ASN A 50 -15.11 -2.19 4.86
CA ASN A 50 -14.79 -1.11 3.90
C ASN A 50 -13.49 -0.36 4.19
N GLY A 51 -12.51 -1.03 4.82
CA GLY A 51 -11.20 -0.48 5.09
C GLY A 51 -10.15 -0.90 4.06
N GLN A 52 -9.07 -0.14 4.04
CA GLN A 52 -7.97 -0.26 3.11
C GLN A 52 -6.66 -0.27 3.91
N CYS A 53 -5.73 -1.17 3.56
CA CYS A 53 -4.43 -1.25 4.19
C CYS A 53 -3.51 -0.12 3.72
N PHE A 54 -2.91 0.62 4.65
CA PHE A 54 -1.90 1.65 4.40
C PHE A 54 -0.48 1.18 4.78
N GLY A 55 -0.38 0.13 5.60
CA GLY A 55 0.86 -0.50 6.04
C GLY A 55 0.59 -1.89 6.61
N SER A 56 1.62 -2.67 6.95
CA SER A 56 1.46 -4.08 7.38
C SER A 56 0.60 -4.27 8.64
N SER A 57 0.42 -3.21 9.43
CA SER A 57 -0.38 -3.20 10.66
C SER A 57 -1.38 -2.04 10.72
N ILE A 58 -1.59 -1.30 9.63
CA ILE A 58 -2.42 -0.09 9.59
C ILE A 58 -3.58 -0.31 8.63
N CYS A 59 -4.80 -0.26 9.18
CA CYS A 59 -6.04 -0.37 8.43
C CYS A 59 -6.87 0.89 8.62
N CYS A 60 -7.24 1.56 7.54
CA CYS A 60 -8.03 2.78 7.58
C CYS A 60 -9.33 2.63 6.82
N THR A 61 -10.42 3.12 7.41
CA THR A 61 -11.66 3.43 6.73
C THR A 61 -11.71 4.94 6.50
N GLY A 62 -12.53 5.44 5.58
CA GLY A 62 -12.68 6.89 5.37
C GLY A 62 -13.09 7.69 6.62
N LEU A 63 -13.49 7.01 7.70
CA LEU A 63 -13.87 7.58 8.98
C LEU A 63 -12.77 7.49 10.05
N ALA A 64 -12.02 6.39 10.12
CA ALA A 64 -11.05 6.15 11.18
C ALA A 64 -9.96 5.13 10.80
N CYS A 65 -8.80 5.22 11.45
CA CYS A 65 -7.71 4.26 11.31
C CYS A 65 -7.52 3.42 12.58
N ARG A 66 -7.19 2.14 12.40
CA ARG A 66 -6.78 1.21 13.45
C ARG A 66 -5.37 0.72 13.19
N ILE A 67 -4.55 0.68 14.23
CA ILE A 67 -3.15 0.27 14.18
C ILE A 67 -2.96 -0.93 15.10
N GLY A 68 -2.31 -1.99 14.60
CA GLY A 68 -1.92 -3.15 15.40
C GLY A 68 -3.04 -4.12 15.75
N HIS A 69 -4.24 -3.97 15.18
CA HIS A 69 -5.32 -4.91 15.42
C HIS A 69 -5.03 -6.27 14.75
N PRO A 70 -5.10 -7.41 15.46
CA PRO A 70 -4.57 -8.69 14.98
C PRO A 70 -5.22 -9.18 13.68
N PHE A 71 -6.52 -8.92 13.49
CA PHE A 71 -7.20 -9.25 12.23
C PHE A 71 -6.69 -8.41 11.06
N ASP A 72 -6.47 -7.12 11.29
CA ASP A 72 -6.01 -6.19 10.26
C ASP A 72 -4.56 -6.48 9.88
N VAL A 73 -3.70 -6.79 10.85
CA VAL A 73 -2.31 -7.21 10.63
C VAL A 73 -2.23 -8.43 9.73
N ARG A 74 -3.11 -9.42 9.91
CA ARG A 74 -3.15 -10.64 9.07
C ARG A 74 -3.46 -10.31 7.61
N GLN A 75 -4.42 -9.41 7.36
CA GLN A 75 -4.81 -9.02 6.01
C GLN A 75 -3.75 -8.12 5.35
N CYS A 76 -3.28 -7.09 6.07
CA CYS A 76 -2.34 -6.12 5.52
C CYS A 76 -0.92 -6.70 5.35
N SER A 77 -0.54 -7.72 6.11
CA SER A 77 0.72 -8.44 5.90
C SER A 77 0.75 -9.26 4.61
N LEU A 78 -0.40 -9.46 3.94
CA LEU A 78 -0.43 -10.11 2.62
C LEU A 78 0.30 -9.29 1.57
N GLU A 79 0.28 -7.95 1.69
CA GLU A 79 0.99 -7.05 0.76
C GLU A 79 2.50 -7.28 0.78
N ASN A 80 3.08 -7.63 1.94
CA ASN A 80 4.50 -7.91 2.05
C ASN A 80 4.96 -9.16 1.27
N ARG A 81 4.00 -9.95 0.76
CA ARG A 81 4.24 -11.10 -0.12
C ARG A 81 4.09 -10.75 -1.59
N SER A 82 3.57 -9.55 -1.90
CA SER A 82 3.45 -9.07 -3.27
C SER A 82 4.81 -8.62 -3.80
N VAL A 83 5.05 -8.91 -5.09
CA VAL A 83 6.27 -8.47 -5.80
C VAL A 83 6.05 -7.11 -6.46
N THR A 84 4.78 -6.72 -6.69
CA THR A 84 4.37 -5.42 -7.22
C THR A 84 3.95 -4.50 -6.07
N PRO A 85 4.22 -3.19 -6.15
CA PRO A 85 3.70 -2.25 -5.18
C PRO A 85 2.20 -2.06 -5.38
N CYS A 86 1.49 -1.87 -4.28
CA CYS A 86 0.09 -1.45 -4.30
C CYS A 86 -0.08 0.07 -4.17
N ASP A 87 -1.22 0.59 -4.62
CA ASP A 87 -1.65 1.97 -4.34
C ASP A 87 -3.06 1.96 -3.70
N VAL A 88 -3.32 2.96 -2.88
CA VAL A 88 -4.60 3.21 -2.21
C VAL A 88 -5.45 4.26 -2.93
N ASN A 89 -4.89 4.92 -3.96
CA ASN A 89 -5.57 5.91 -4.82
C ASN A 89 -6.22 7.06 -4.03
N THR A 90 -5.55 7.53 -2.97
CA THR A 90 -5.96 8.70 -2.19
C THR A 90 -4.98 9.85 -2.34
N SER A 91 -5.44 11.07 -2.04
CA SER A 91 -4.63 12.29 -2.12
C SER A 91 -3.41 12.22 -1.21
N ILE A 92 -2.31 12.83 -1.67
CA ILE A 92 -1.06 12.94 -0.90
C ILE A 92 -1.22 14.03 0.16
N CYS A 93 -0.63 13.82 1.33
CA CYS A 93 -0.62 14.77 2.44
C CYS A 93 0.83 15.06 2.90
N SER A 94 1.01 16.17 3.63
CA SER A 94 2.35 16.67 3.97
C SER A 94 2.75 16.40 5.43
N ALA A 95 1.79 16.00 6.30
CA ALA A 95 2.10 15.71 7.70
C ALA A 95 3.08 14.54 7.89
N VAL A 96 3.10 13.58 6.97
CA VAL A 96 4.00 12.42 7.01
C VAL A 96 4.68 12.27 5.65
N SER A 97 5.98 11.95 5.64
CA SER A 97 6.72 11.67 4.40
C SER A 97 6.09 10.49 3.65
N ASN A 98 5.81 10.68 2.37
CA ASN A 98 5.07 9.73 1.52
C ASN A 98 3.69 9.37 2.11
N GLY A 99 3.09 10.27 2.88
CA GLY A 99 1.77 10.09 3.46
C GLY A 99 0.66 10.29 2.44
N ARG A 100 -0.44 9.58 2.65
CA ARG A 100 -1.70 9.78 1.92
C ARG A 100 -2.87 9.90 2.89
N CYS A 101 -3.90 10.63 2.47
CA CYS A 101 -5.11 10.80 3.25
C CYS A 101 -5.83 9.45 3.38
N ALA A 102 -6.02 9.02 4.61
CA ALA A 102 -6.52 7.69 4.93
C ALA A 102 -7.91 7.73 5.57
N ALA A 103 -8.19 8.79 6.33
CA ALA A 103 -9.49 9.09 6.91
C ALA A 103 -9.68 10.61 7.00
N ASN A 104 -10.87 11.06 7.37
CA ASN A 104 -11.18 12.48 7.52
C ASN A 104 -10.21 13.15 8.53
N GLY A 105 -9.34 14.03 8.02
CA GLY A 105 -8.33 14.73 8.80
C GLY A 105 -7.12 13.89 9.20
N VAL A 106 -6.94 12.68 8.65
CA VAL A 106 -5.85 11.75 8.99
C VAL A 106 -4.98 11.44 7.77
N CYS A 107 -3.68 11.72 7.90
CA CYS A 107 -2.63 11.41 6.95
C CYS A 107 -1.83 10.19 7.43
N CYS A 108 -1.74 9.13 6.64
CA CYS A 108 -1.00 7.91 6.99
C CYS A 108 0.05 7.55 5.95
N SER A 109 1.17 7.03 6.44
CA SER A 109 2.19 6.31 5.68
C SER A 109 2.22 4.84 6.13
N ALA A 110 3.15 4.04 5.61
CA ALA A 110 3.28 2.61 5.93
C ALA A 110 3.53 2.34 7.42
N ASP A 111 4.14 3.29 8.12
CA ASP A 111 4.60 3.12 9.50
C ASP A 111 3.83 3.94 10.53
N SER A 112 3.21 5.06 10.13
CA SER A 112 2.59 6.00 11.07
C SER A 112 1.45 6.81 10.47
N CYS A 113 0.59 7.31 11.33
CA CYS A 113 -0.49 8.23 10.99
C CYS A 113 -0.41 9.50 11.86
N GLN A 114 -0.70 10.65 11.26
CA GLN A 114 -0.83 11.92 11.94
C GLN A 114 -2.07 12.67 11.46
N MET A 115 -2.55 13.62 12.26
CA MET A 115 -3.64 14.51 11.84
C MET A 115 -3.12 15.52 10.82
N ASP A 116 -3.81 15.68 9.71
CA ASP A 116 -3.52 16.68 8.68
C ASP A 116 -4.82 17.34 8.21
N LYS A 117 -4.87 18.67 8.29
CA LYS A 117 -6.04 19.46 7.84
C LYS A 117 -6.29 19.32 6.34
N SER A 118 -5.25 19.00 5.57
CA SER A 118 -5.31 18.76 4.13
C SER A 118 -6.17 17.54 3.77
N CYS A 119 -6.37 16.63 4.73
CA CYS A 119 -7.20 15.44 4.59
C CYS A 119 -8.64 15.63 5.09
N LEU A 120 -9.02 16.85 5.50
CA LEU A 120 -10.39 17.11 5.92
C LEU A 120 -11.31 17.05 4.70
N VAL A 121 -12.31 16.18 4.75
CA VAL A 121 -13.35 16.14 3.72
C VAL A 121 -14.27 17.34 3.98
N SER A 122 -14.07 18.42 3.24
CA SER A 122 -15.06 19.51 3.19
C SER A 122 -16.35 18.95 2.61
N ASN A 123 -17.48 19.14 3.29
CA ASN A 123 -18.81 18.70 2.86
C ASN A 123 -19.32 19.41 1.58
N GLN A 124 -18.43 19.96 0.75
CA GLN A 124 -18.77 20.91 -0.30
C GLN A 124 -18.79 20.30 -1.72
N GLU A 125 -18.50 19.01 -1.87
CA GLU A 125 -18.43 18.35 -3.20
C GLU A 125 -19.36 17.13 -3.34
N ARG A 126 -20.40 17.02 -2.50
CA ARG A 126 -21.48 16.03 -2.69
C ARG A 126 -22.80 16.64 -3.17
N ASP A 127 -22.75 17.81 -3.82
CA ASP A 127 -23.96 18.48 -4.32
C ASP A 127 -23.78 19.21 -5.66
N ASP A 128 -22.84 18.77 -6.52
CA ASP A 128 -22.62 19.39 -7.84
C ASP A 128 -22.86 18.44 -9.03
N SER A 129 -22.93 17.13 -8.79
CA SER A 129 -23.24 16.14 -9.86
C SER A 129 -24.74 15.89 -10.06
N SER A 130 -25.62 16.47 -9.24
CA SER A 130 -27.08 16.22 -9.32
C SER A 130 -27.92 17.49 -9.52
N ARG A 131 -27.30 18.67 -9.54
CA ARG A 131 -27.98 19.96 -9.74
C ARG A 131 -27.99 20.44 -11.18
N GLU A 132 -27.07 19.97 -12.03
CA GLU A 132 -27.07 20.32 -13.45
C GLU A 132 -28.17 19.58 -14.26
N ASP A 133 -28.58 18.37 -13.85
CA ASP A 133 -29.70 17.65 -14.51
C ASP A 133 -31.09 18.23 -14.18
N TYR A 134 -31.29 18.79 -12.99
CA TYR A 134 -32.60 19.34 -12.59
C TYR A 134 -32.92 20.68 -13.25
N LEU A 135 -31.92 21.50 -13.56
CA LEU A 135 -32.12 22.80 -14.21
C LEU A 135 -32.43 22.66 -15.71
N ALA A 136 -31.88 21.63 -16.38
CA ALA A 136 -32.26 21.31 -17.76
C ALA A 136 -33.69 20.73 -17.87
N GLN A 137 -34.17 20.04 -16.83
CA GLN A 137 -35.53 19.47 -16.81
C GLN A 137 -36.62 20.53 -16.51
N ALA A 138 -36.27 21.65 -15.86
CA ALA A 138 -37.22 22.70 -15.49
C ALA A 138 -37.56 23.65 -16.67
N GLU A 139 -36.66 23.80 -17.64
CA GLU A 139 -36.90 24.68 -18.81
C GLU A 139 -37.85 24.06 -19.84
N ILE A 140 -38.05 22.73 -19.80
CA ILE A 140 -38.94 22.01 -20.73
C ILE A 140 -40.41 22.03 -20.27
N MET A 141 -40.71 22.32 -18.99
CA MET A 141 -42.09 22.32 -18.45
C MET A 141 -42.82 23.67 -18.58
N LEU A 142 -42.21 24.69 -19.19
CA LEU A 142 -42.86 26.00 -19.43
C LEU A 142 -43.30 26.21 -20.89
N PHE A 143 -43.10 25.21 -21.76
CA PHE A 143 -43.60 25.20 -23.13
C PHE A 143 -44.24 23.85 -23.47
N GLU A 144 -45.31 23.48 -22.78
CA GLU A 144 -46.44 22.69 -23.32
C GLU A 144 -47.69 22.87 -22.43
#